data_AF-A0A8J6QCC4-F1
#
_entry.id   AF-A0A8J6QCC4-F1
#
_cell.length_a   1.000
_cell.length_b   1.000
_cell.length_c   1.000
_cell.angle_alpha   90.00
_cell.angle_beta   90.00
_cell.angle_gamma   90.00
#
_symmetry.space_group_name_H-M   'P 1'
#
loop_
_entity.id
_entity.type
_entity.pdbx_description
1 polymer ?
#
loop_
_entity_poly.entity_id
_entity_poly.type
_entity_poly.pdbx_seq_one_letter_code
_entity_poly.pdbx_strand_id
1 'polypeptide(L)'
;MFVQKGQKIPSAPAEGWLSDGRRVLHFKPVIWDRWQRELEITSGEWLSDQAAPLLKRRQWLSREKAVALWRQPRSEGWTPCGPQWQPPQPPRMVLWR
;
A
#
# COMPACT_ATOMS: atom_id res chain seq x y z
N MET A 1 -21.38 -11.56 -0.28
CA MET A 1 -21.42 -10.65 -1.44
C MET A 1 -20.82 -9.32 -0.99
N PHE A 2 -19.53 -9.07 -1.22
CA PHE A 2 -18.87 -7.86 -0.73
C PHE A 2 -19.05 -6.75 -1.77
N VAL A 3 -19.86 -5.77 -1.41
CA VAL A 3 -20.23 -4.62 -2.23
C VAL A 3 -19.00 -3.73 -2.44
N GLN A 4 -18.44 -3.74 -3.65
CA GLN A 4 -17.44 -2.78 -4.12
C GLN A 4 -18.11 -1.43 -4.37
N LYS A 5 -18.42 -0.68 -3.31
CA LYS A 5 -18.95 0.68 -3.43
C LYS A 5 -17.81 1.67 -3.58
N GLY A 6 -17.62 2.14 -4.83
CA GLY A 6 -17.00 3.43 -5.16
C GLY A 6 -15.74 3.76 -4.38
N GLN A 7 -14.62 3.15 -4.76
CA GLN A 7 -13.33 3.41 -4.12
C GLN A 7 -12.88 4.84 -4.46
N LYS A 8 -13.29 5.78 -3.60
CA LYS A 8 -12.87 7.19 -3.59
C LYS A 8 -11.39 7.23 -3.90
N ILE A 9 -10.99 8.10 -4.83
CA ILE A 9 -9.61 8.59 -4.87
C ILE A 9 -9.28 8.99 -3.43
N PRO A 10 -8.27 8.39 -2.77
CA PRO A 10 -8.06 8.63 -1.35
C PRO A 10 -7.80 10.13 -1.15
N SER A 11 -8.79 10.84 -0.62
CA SER A 11 -8.68 12.25 -0.22
C SER A 11 -7.77 12.40 1.01
N ALA A 12 -7.48 11.29 1.69
CA ALA A 12 -6.55 11.12 2.79
C ALA A 12 -5.73 9.83 2.58
N PRO A 13 -4.52 9.70 3.15
CA PRO A 13 -3.69 8.51 3.07
C PRO A 13 -4.23 7.49 4.05
N ALA A 14 -5.28 6.81 3.64
CA ALA A 14 -5.52 5.48 4.15
C ALA A 14 -4.44 4.57 3.56
N GLU A 15 -3.90 3.66 4.37
CA GLU A 15 -3.05 2.58 3.89
C GLU A 15 -3.69 1.96 2.64
N GLY A 16 -2.96 2.04 1.53
CA GLY A 16 -3.53 1.81 0.22
C GLY A 16 -2.63 0.90 -0.59
N TRP A 17 -3.25 -0.03 -1.30
CA TRP A 17 -2.56 -0.98 -2.15
C TRP A 17 -3.03 -0.82 -3.59
N LEU A 18 -2.09 -0.78 -4.52
CA LEU A 18 -2.35 -0.85 -5.96
C LEU A 18 -1.64 -2.08 -6.52
N SER A 19 -2.29 -2.78 -7.45
CA SER A 19 -1.65 -3.85 -8.21
C SER A 19 -2.15 -3.88 -9.66
N ASP A 20 -1.25 -4.27 -10.56
CA ASP A 20 -1.54 -4.63 -11.96
C ASP A 20 -1.55 -6.16 -12.16
N GLY A 21 -1.51 -6.95 -11.08
CA GLY A 21 -1.42 -8.41 -11.10
C GLY A 21 0.00 -8.98 -11.12
N ARG A 22 1.02 -8.17 -11.43
CA ARG A 22 2.44 -8.59 -11.37
C ARG A 22 3.25 -7.76 -10.39
N ARG A 23 2.96 -6.48 -10.28
CA ARG A 23 3.57 -5.52 -9.40
C ARG A 23 2.54 -5.03 -8.40
N VAL A 24 3.06 -4.58 -7.27
CA VAL A 24 2.26 -4.07 -6.18
C VAL A 24 2.94 -2.85 -5.60
N LEU A 25 2.14 -1.84 -5.30
CA LEU A 25 2.56 -0.64 -4.58
C LEU A 25 1.74 -0.54 -3.30
N HIS A 26 2.43 -0.28 -2.21
CA HIS A 26 1.83 -0.01 -0.91
C HIS A 26 2.17 1.40 -0.47
N PHE A 27 1.16 2.12 -0.02
CA PHE A 27 1.23 3.50 0.42
C PHE A 27 0.95 3.52 1.92
N LYS A 28 2.01 3.68 2.73
CA LYS A 28 1.92 3.71 4.19
C LYS A 28 2.18 5.12 4.70
N PRO A 29 1.28 5.74 5.48
CA PRO A 29 1.60 7.01 6.14
C PRO A 29 2.71 6.79 7.17
N VAL A 30 3.76 7.62 7.13
CA VAL A 30 4.86 7.58 8.11
C VAL A 30 4.80 8.79 9.03
N ILE A 31 4.65 9.98 8.45
CA ILE A 31 4.49 11.23 9.19
C ILE A 31 3.15 11.82 8.81
N TRP A 32 2.32 12.03 9.82
CA TRP A 32 0.98 12.57 9.65
C TRP A 32 0.73 13.71 10.63
N ASP A 33 1.39 14.85 10.38
CA ASP A 33 1.14 16.07 11.11
C ASP A 33 0.52 17.16 10.22
N ARG A 34 0.23 18.32 10.82
CA ARG A 34 -0.47 19.43 10.14
C ARG A 34 0.44 20.18 9.14
N TRP A 35 1.75 20.05 9.27
CA TRP A 35 2.80 20.73 8.50
C TRP A 35 3.57 19.77 7.60
N GLN A 36 3.80 18.52 8.02
CA GLN A 36 4.42 17.50 7.20
C GLN A 36 3.55 16.25 7.07
N ARG A 37 3.47 15.78 5.82
CA ARG A 37 2.68 14.62 5.44
C ARG A 37 3.51 13.80 4.49
N GLU A 38 4.09 12.74 5.03
CA GLU A 38 4.97 11.85 4.29
C GLU A 38 4.41 10.44 4.28
N LEU A 39 4.50 9.83 3.12
CA LEU A 39 4.15 8.44 2.90
C LEU A 39 5.39 7.69 2.49
N GLU A 40 5.52 6.52 3.05
CA GLU A 40 6.39 5.49 2.55
C GLU A 40 5.69 4.69 1.48
N ILE A 41 6.32 4.67 0.31
CA ILE A 41 5.90 3.85 -0.80
C ILE A 41 6.82 2.66 -0.88
N THR A 42 6.23 1.48 -0.77
CA THR A 42 6.92 0.22 -0.97
C THR A 42 6.45 -0.40 -2.27
N SER A 43 7.38 -0.73 -3.17
CA SER A 43 7.09 -1.50 -4.37
C SER A 43 7.51 -2.95 -4.19
N GLY A 44 6.68 -3.86 -4.69
CA GLY A 44 6.97 -5.28 -4.76
C GLY A 44 6.59 -5.85 -6.12
N GLU A 45 7.16 -7.00 -6.43
CA GLU A 45 6.83 -7.77 -7.65
C GLU A 45 6.52 -9.21 -7.28
N TRP A 46 5.39 -9.71 -7.76
CA TRP A 46 5.00 -11.10 -7.69
C TRP A 46 5.86 -11.92 -8.64
N LEU A 47 6.51 -12.94 -8.08
CA LEU A 47 7.15 -13.99 -8.85
C LEU A 47 6.18 -15.18 -8.89
N SER A 48 6.11 -15.86 -10.03
CA SER A 48 5.12 -16.90 -10.34
C SER A 48 5.08 -18.09 -9.37
N ASP A 49 6.04 -18.16 -8.45
CA ASP A 49 6.28 -19.29 -7.54
C ASP A 49 6.40 -18.83 -6.06
N GLN A 50 5.94 -17.63 -5.72
CA GLN A 50 6.09 -17.07 -4.36
C GLN A 50 4.73 -16.77 -3.72
N ALA A 51 4.62 -17.10 -2.43
CA ALA A 51 3.42 -16.81 -1.62
C ALA A 51 3.28 -15.32 -1.26
N ALA A 52 4.30 -14.51 -1.49
CA ALA A 52 4.32 -13.08 -1.25
C ALA A 52 5.12 -12.35 -2.34
N PRO A 53 4.81 -11.08 -2.62
CA PRO A 53 5.57 -10.30 -3.59
C PRO A 53 6.94 -9.94 -3.02
N LEU A 54 7.97 -10.00 -3.87
CA LEU A 54 9.32 -9.62 -3.50
C LEU A 54 9.41 -8.10 -3.41
N LEU A 55 9.70 -7.57 -2.22
CA LEU A 55 9.90 -6.15 -2.00
C LEU A 55 11.16 -5.68 -2.75
N LYS A 56 11.00 -4.70 -3.65
CA LYS A 56 12.07 -4.18 -4.50
C LYS A 56 12.59 -2.84 -4.00
N ARG A 57 11.71 -1.91 -3.67
CA ARG A 57 12.08 -0.55 -3.31
C ARG A 57 11.20 -0.02 -2.21
N ARG A 58 11.80 0.80 -1.35
CA ARG A 58 11.13 1.60 -0.33
C ARG A 58 11.59 3.04 -0.51
N GLN A 59 10.65 3.97 -0.57
CA GLN A 59 10.96 5.40 -0.73
C GLN A 59 9.98 6.25 0.05
N TRP A 60 10.43 7.37 0.57
CA TRP A 60 9.59 8.33 1.28
C TRP A 60 9.24 9.46 0.33
N LEU A 61 7.95 9.77 0.25
CA LEU A 61 7.41 10.80 -0.61
C LEU A 61 6.51 11.73 0.19
N SER A 62 6.53 13.01 -0.16
CA SER A 62 5.49 13.93 0.27
C SER A 62 4.12 13.45 -0.22
N ARG A 63 3.06 13.84 0.50
CA ARG A 63 1.68 13.52 0.14
C ARG A 63 1.36 13.82 -1.33
N GLU A 64 1.78 14.96 -1.85
CA GLU A 64 1.45 15.36 -3.22
C GLU A 64 2.08 14.41 -4.24
N LYS A 65 3.35 14.07 -4.04
CA LYS A 65 4.07 13.11 -4.89
C LYS A 65 3.47 11.70 -4.78
N ALA A 66 3.08 11.28 -3.58
CA ALA A 66 2.41 10.00 -3.36
C ALA A 66 1.04 9.95 -4.06
N VAL A 67 0.25 11.03 -4.01
CA VAL A 67 -1.04 11.10 -4.71
C VAL A 67 -0.86 11.10 -6.23
N ALA A 68 0.15 11.79 -6.75
CA ALA A 68 0.47 11.74 -8.19
C ALA A 68 0.85 10.30 -8.61
N LEU A 69 1.72 9.66 -7.83
CA LEU A 69 2.12 8.27 -8.04
C LEU A 69 0.98 7.27 -7.87
N TRP A 70 -0.07 7.60 -7.11
CA TRP A 70 -1.28 6.79 -7.06
C TRP A 70 -2.13 6.91 -8.33
N ARG A 71 -2.26 8.13 -8.87
CA ARG A 71 -3.12 8.43 -10.02
C ARG A 71 -2.57 7.88 -11.33
N GLN A 72 -1.25 7.90 -11.51
CA GLN A 72 -0.62 7.47 -12.76
C GLN A 72 -0.82 5.97 -13.06
N PRO A 73 -0.49 5.02 -12.16
CA PRO A 73 -0.77 3.60 -12.39
C PRO A 73 -2.27 3.33 -12.51
N ARG A 74 -3.12 4.09 -11.79
CA ARG A 74 -4.58 4.00 -11.93
C ARG A 74 -5.06 4.35 -13.34
N SER A 75 -4.44 5.31 -14.02
CA SER A 75 -4.73 5.57 -15.45
C SER A 75 -4.18 4.49 -16.38
N GLU A 76 -3.15 3.76 -15.95
CA GLU A 76 -2.58 2.62 -16.67
C GLU A 76 -3.33 1.30 -16.42
N GLY A 77 -4.46 1.34 -15.70
CA GLY A 77 -5.30 0.17 -15.43
C GLY A 77 -5.01 -0.57 -14.12
N TRP A 78 -4.13 -0.05 -13.27
CA TRP A 78 -3.88 -0.65 -11.96
C TRP A 78 -5.13 -0.55 -11.08
N THR A 79 -5.39 -1.63 -10.34
CA THR A 79 -6.57 -1.73 -9.49
C THR A 79 -6.16 -1.62 -8.03
N PRO A 80 -6.93 -0.89 -7.20
CA PRO A 80 -6.74 -0.97 -5.77
C PRO A 80 -7.09 -2.36 -5.27
N CYS A 81 -6.26 -2.89 -4.38
CA CYS A 81 -6.42 -4.24 -3.84
C CYS A 81 -6.40 -4.23 -2.31
N GLY A 82 -6.68 -5.38 -1.70
CA GLY A 82 -6.45 -5.58 -0.27
C GLY A 82 -4.95 -5.74 0.04
N PRO A 83 -4.59 -5.83 1.33
CA PRO A 83 -3.20 -6.04 1.74
C PRO A 83 -2.57 -7.26 1.07
N GLN A 84 -1.43 -7.07 0.38
CA GLN A 84 -0.72 -8.14 -0.33
C GLN A 84 0.46 -8.71 0.46
N TRP A 85 0.98 -7.97 1.44
CA TRP A 85 1.85 -8.51 2.48
C TRP A 85 1.31 -8.08 3.84
N GLN A 86 1.28 -9.02 4.78
CA GLN A 86 0.93 -8.71 6.16
C GLN A 86 2.19 -8.13 6.83
N PRO A 87 2.10 -7.02 7.59
CA PRO A 87 3.16 -6.70 8.52
C PRO A 87 3.37 -7.92 9.44
N PRO A 88 4.62 -8.25 9.82
CA PRO A 88 4.86 -9.35 10.76
C PRO A 88 3.99 -9.10 11.98
N GLN A 89 3.11 -10.05 12.29
CA GLN A 89 2.27 -9.91 13.47
C GLN A 89 3.20 -9.85 14.68
N PRO A 90 2.99 -8.90 15.60
CA PRO A 90 3.74 -8.92 16.85
C PRO A 90 3.55 -10.32 17.46
N PRO A 91 4.62 -10.96 17.97
CA PRO A 91 4.50 -12.26 18.58
C PRO A 91 3.38 -12.19 19.61
N ARG A 92 2.38 -13.05 19.44
CA ARG A 92 1.23 -13.12 20.34
C ARG A 92 1.77 -13.40 21.73
N MET A 93 1.88 -12.37 22.57
CA MET A 93 2.32 -12.54 23.95
C MET A 93 1.31 -13.47 24.62
N VAL A 94 1.70 -14.73 24.75
CA VAL A 94 0.96 -15.70 25.55
C VAL A 94 1.14 -15.21 26.98
N LEU A 95 0.12 -14.51 27.49
CA LEU A 95 0.03 -14.17 28.91
C LEU A 95 -0.04 -15.50 29.65
N TRP A 96 1.11 -15.96 30.12
CA TRP A 96 1.22 -17.13 30.99
C TRP A 96 0.34 -16.88 32.22
N ARG A 97 -0.60 -17.81 32.46
CA ARG A 97 -1.41 -17.89 33.68
C ARG A 97 -0.74 -18.84 34.66
#